data_AF-A0ABD6A9U5-F1
#
_entry.id   AF-A0ABD6A9U5-F1
#
_cell.length_a   1.000
_cell.length_b   1.000
_cell.length_c   1.000
_cell.angle_alpha   90.00
_cell.angle_beta   90.00
_cell.angle_gamma   90.00
#
_symmetry.space_group_name_H-M   'P 1'
#
loop_
_entity.id
_entity.type
_entity.pdbx_description
1 polymer ?
#
loop_
_entity_poly.entity_id
_entity_poly.type
_entity_poly.pdbx_seq_one_letter_code
_entity_poly.pdbx_strand_id
1 'polypeptide(L)'
;MSDTARTDPDAARDVSGRPLRSAVRDVDGYAIAALDPDGTIASWNAGCVRIYGYSGSEIIGEPLSTLGSRKALAREEPWRMLERAAEAGRFEGETLCRRRDGSTCWTAVTLTPIRDDGELRGFVMVTQDITERKERRRRLRRQRDELEMLDGIHHLIEEIIQGLVVPTTREELEAAVCERLTGTPFYTTAWIGERSVGDGRLVPRAGTGREAVRGMLAEVAPDAIEDCEMGETLLRGGTFVSRRIDEDPLVPEPVKRFARDRGERSGIALPLMHGETIYGVLVVHSDRPDAFDGHERTSLETLAKTIGFAIYALKQERLLLADTVVELELRAAEPAAFFATLAAECRCRCRVDDIVRGPGESLLHFLTVEGVRPGRVREVIEAADVVEDYRMIARYNGKYRFEIRVKPSDFLNHVVDVGAVIRTAVADPDENRVVIEAASDDDLDELVDVIRAHSPDWTLARKRTVDRPVRTTERMGQRLEERLTEKQLTALRTAYFAGYYDFPRKSTGQEVAADLHISGSTLFQHLQAAERKLIENYLDLLSEPSPSR
;
A
#
# COMPACT_ATOMS: atom_id res chain seq x y z
N MET A 1 108.44 37.32 13.68
CA MET A 1 107.63 36.40 12.86
C MET A 1 106.19 36.55 13.28
N SER A 2 105.37 37.00 12.34
CA SER A 2 103.90 36.99 12.29
C SER A 2 103.35 35.59 12.66
N ASP A 3 102.07 35.35 12.95
CA ASP A 3 100.85 36.13 12.75
C ASP A 3 99.74 35.50 13.61
N THR A 4 98.68 36.27 13.72
CA THR A 4 97.48 36.27 14.53
C THR A 4 96.54 35.07 14.38
N ALA A 5 95.78 34.86 15.45
CA ALA A 5 94.57 34.06 15.54
C ALA A 5 93.52 34.39 14.45
N ARG A 6 92.74 33.37 14.05
CA ARG A 6 91.44 33.56 13.40
C ARG A 6 90.41 32.68 14.08
N THR A 7 89.53 33.34 14.83
CA THR A 7 88.31 32.83 15.45
C THR A 7 87.29 32.52 14.36
N ASP A 8 86.73 31.30 14.38
CA ASP A 8 85.54 30.95 13.60
C ASP A 8 84.30 31.08 14.51
N PRO A 9 83.32 31.98 14.23
CA PRO A 9 82.26 32.30 15.17
C PRO A 9 80.95 31.49 15.01
N ASP A 10 80.92 30.39 14.25
CA ASP A 10 79.66 29.67 13.94
C ASP A 10 79.39 28.36 14.72
N ALA A 11 80.14 28.07 15.79
CA ALA A 11 79.99 26.82 16.55
C ALA A 11 78.99 26.87 17.74
N ALA A 12 78.01 27.79 17.73
CA ALA A 12 77.11 28.02 18.88
C ALA A 12 75.60 27.90 18.57
N ARG A 13 75.19 27.03 17.63
CA ARG A 13 73.77 26.70 17.38
C ARG A 13 73.54 25.24 17.00
N ASP A 14 73.93 24.29 17.85
CA ASP A 14 73.51 22.89 17.62
C ASP A 14 73.44 22.04 18.90
N VAL A 15 72.65 22.42 19.90
CA VAL A 15 72.31 21.48 20.99
C VAL A 15 70.91 21.72 21.58
N SER A 16 69.84 21.77 20.76
CA SER A 16 68.46 21.85 21.30
C SER A 16 67.36 21.31 20.36
N GLY A 17 67.63 20.28 19.55
CA GLY A 17 66.62 19.82 18.55
C GLY A 17 66.49 18.30 18.33
N ARG A 18 67.29 17.47 19.02
CA ARG A 18 67.42 16.04 18.65
C ARG A 18 66.54 15.01 19.38
N PRO A 19 65.87 15.23 20.53
CA PRO A 19 65.05 14.15 21.10
C PRO A 19 63.65 14.01 20.48
N LEU A 20 63.05 15.08 19.93
CA LEU A 20 61.64 15.03 19.46
C LEU A 20 61.48 14.45 18.05
N ARG A 21 62.51 14.56 17.19
CA ARG A 21 62.46 14.09 15.79
C ARG A 21 62.47 12.56 15.64
N SER A 22 62.81 11.82 16.70
CA SER A 22 63.08 10.37 16.63
C SER A 22 61.95 9.46 17.13
N ALA A 23 60.89 9.99 17.76
CA ALA A 23 59.98 9.13 18.52
C ALA A 23 58.78 8.57 17.75
N VAL A 24 58.46 9.02 16.53
CA VAL A 24 57.25 8.54 15.83
C VAL A 24 57.43 8.38 14.33
N ARG A 25 58.22 7.38 13.93
CA ARG A 25 58.37 7.01 12.52
C ARG A 25 57.49 5.84 12.07
N ASP A 26 57.02 4.98 12.99
CA ASP A 26 56.31 3.73 12.65
C ASP A 26 55.06 3.47 13.50
N VAL A 27 54.12 4.42 13.57
CA VAL A 27 52.74 4.06 13.95
C VAL A 27 51.87 4.20 12.71
N ASP A 28 51.64 3.09 12.03
CA ASP A 28 50.73 3.02 10.90
C ASP A 28 49.34 3.50 11.32
N GLY A 29 48.85 4.54 10.62
CA GLY A 29 47.53 5.14 10.84
C GLY A 29 47.49 6.50 11.53
N TYR A 30 48.59 7.01 12.11
CA TYR A 30 48.58 8.32 12.80
C TYR A 30 49.41 9.40 12.07
N ALA A 31 48.79 10.56 11.86
CA ALA A 31 49.44 11.79 11.45
C ALA A 31 49.97 12.53 12.68
N ILE A 32 51.27 12.80 12.71
CA ILE A 32 51.91 13.54 13.80
C ILE A 32 52.68 14.73 13.25
N ALA A 33 52.39 15.89 13.81
CA ALA A 33 52.99 17.16 13.47
C ALA A 33 53.36 17.93 14.75
N ALA A 34 54.41 18.74 14.67
CA ALA A 34 54.75 19.71 15.69
C ALA A 34 54.34 21.10 15.18
N LEU A 35 53.84 21.95 16.07
CA LEU A 35 53.46 23.32 15.78
C LEU A 35 54.28 24.26 16.67
N ASP A 36 54.66 25.42 16.14
CA ASP A 36 55.23 26.52 16.91
C ASP A 36 54.16 27.18 17.82
N PRO A 37 54.53 28.03 18.80
CA PRO A 37 53.58 28.63 19.75
C PRO A 37 52.44 29.42 19.10
N ASP A 38 52.67 29.95 17.90
CA ASP A 38 51.68 30.70 17.11
C ASP A 38 50.76 29.81 16.24
N GLY A 39 50.97 28.49 16.26
CA GLY A 39 50.21 27.53 15.46
C GLY A 39 50.78 27.27 14.06
N THR A 40 51.99 27.75 13.75
CA THR A 40 52.71 27.45 12.51
C THR A 40 53.19 26.01 12.49
N ILE A 41 53.04 25.31 11.36
CA ILE A 41 53.41 23.88 11.24
C ILE A 41 54.93 23.74 11.13
N ALA A 42 55.57 23.14 12.13
CA ALA A 42 57.03 22.98 12.23
C ALA A 42 57.54 21.58 11.80
N SER A 43 56.68 20.55 11.84
CA SER A 43 57.03 19.22 11.32
C SER A 43 55.83 18.47 10.75
N TRP A 44 56.10 17.50 9.88
CA TRP A 44 55.08 16.78 9.13
C TRP A 44 55.52 15.34 8.82
N ASN A 45 54.87 14.34 9.41
CA ASN A 45 55.22 12.93 9.17
C ASN A 45 54.48 12.32 7.96
N ALA A 46 54.84 11.09 7.58
CA ALA A 46 54.21 10.36 6.47
C ALA A 46 52.70 10.13 6.67
N GLY A 47 52.23 10.00 7.92
CA GLY A 47 50.80 9.94 8.24
C GLY A 47 50.06 11.22 7.87
N CYS A 48 50.69 12.38 8.09
CA CYS A 48 50.09 13.67 7.71
C CYS A 48 49.94 13.80 6.19
N VAL A 49 50.93 13.31 5.42
CA VAL A 49 50.86 13.26 3.95
C VAL A 49 49.69 12.40 3.49
N ARG A 50 49.49 11.21 4.10
CA ARG A 50 48.37 10.32 3.76
C ARG A 50 47.00 10.92 4.06
N ILE A 51 46.85 11.58 5.21
CA ILE A 51 45.55 12.10 5.67
C ILE A 51 45.18 13.39 4.95
N TYR A 52 46.13 14.32 4.80
CA TYR A 52 45.86 15.68 4.31
C TYR A 52 46.30 15.90 2.86
N GLY A 53 47.14 15.04 2.30
CA GLY A 53 47.61 15.12 0.90
C GLY A 53 48.71 16.15 0.64
N TYR A 54 49.15 16.89 1.66
CA TYR A 54 50.27 17.84 1.55
C TYR A 54 51.61 17.17 1.87
N SER A 55 52.62 17.43 1.06
CA SER A 55 54.01 17.10 1.39
C SER A 55 54.57 18.06 2.45
N GLY A 56 55.60 17.64 3.18
CA GLY A 56 56.25 18.50 4.18
C GLY A 56 56.78 19.80 3.60
N SER A 57 57.30 19.78 2.36
CA SER A 57 57.79 20.98 1.66
C SER A 57 56.70 21.98 1.28
N GLU A 58 55.43 21.56 1.24
CA GLU A 58 54.29 22.42 0.87
C GLU A 58 53.60 23.03 2.08
N ILE A 59 53.72 22.42 3.28
CA ILE A 59 52.89 22.76 4.45
C ILE A 59 53.69 23.19 5.68
N ILE A 60 54.98 22.85 5.77
CA ILE A 60 55.83 23.35 6.86
C ILE A 60 56.04 24.86 6.68
N GLY A 61 55.80 25.63 7.74
CA GLY A 61 55.79 27.10 7.72
C GLY A 61 54.41 27.72 7.48
N GLU A 62 53.41 26.93 7.12
CA GLU A 62 52.03 27.40 6.99
C GLU A 62 51.27 27.32 8.33
N PRO A 63 50.27 28.18 8.57
CA PRO A 63 49.45 28.12 9.77
C PRO A 63 48.54 26.87 9.77
N LEU A 64 48.24 26.34 10.96
CA LEU A 64 47.31 25.20 11.12
C LEU A 64 45.94 25.43 10.45
N SER A 65 45.51 26.68 10.33
CA SER A 65 44.26 27.09 9.67
C SER A 65 44.20 26.71 8.20
N THR A 66 45.34 26.49 7.52
CA THR A 66 45.40 26.02 6.12
C THR A 66 44.67 24.68 5.93
N LEU A 67 44.66 23.81 6.96
CA LEU A 67 43.97 22.52 6.96
C LEU A 67 42.46 22.62 7.26
N GLY A 68 41.97 23.78 7.67
CA GLY A 68 40.59 24.00 8.07
C GLY A 68 39.61 23.95 6.89
N SER A 69 38.47 23.27 7.07
CA SER A 69 37.35 23.44 6.15
C SER A 69 36.75 24.85 6.28
N ARG A 70 36.00 25.31 5.27
CA ARG A 70 35.29 26.61 5.34
C ARG A 70 34.42 26.75 6.60
N LYS A 71 33.76 25.66 7.01
CA LYS A 71 32.90 25.62 8.19
C LYS A 71 33.71 25.73 9.49
N ALA A 72 34.87 25.07 9.56
CA ALA A 72 35.76 25.14 10.71
C ALA A 72 36.38 26.54 10.86
N LEU A 73 36.81 27.14 9.74
CA LEU A 73 37.37 28.49 9.71
C LEU A 73 36.36 29.56 10.13
N ALA A 74 35.11 29.47 9.65
CA ALA A 74 34.04 30.38 10.03
C ALA A 74 33.68 30.34 11.54
N ARG A 75 34.13 29.29 12.24
CA ARG A 75 33.95 29.09 13.68
C ARG A 75 35.23 29.31 14.48
N GLU A 76 36.29 29.76 13.80
CA GLU A 76 37.64 29.93 14.36
C GLU A 76 38.17 28.67 15.05
N GLU A 77 37.73 27.48 14.61
CA GLU A 77 38.04 26.21 15.26
C GLU A 77 39.56 25.97 15.43
N PRO A 78 40.43 26.21 14.42
CA PRO A 78 41.87 25.97 14.57
C PRO A 78 42.53 26.78 15.72
N TRP A 79 42.17 28.05 15.87
CA TRP A 79 42.72 28.93 16.92
C TRP A 79 42.19 28.53 18.31
N ARG A 80 40.88 28.27 18.41
CA ARG A 80 40.25 27.81 19.65
C ARG A 80 40.80 26.48 20.14
N MET A 81 41.18 25.60 19.22
CA MET A 81 41.83 24.32 19.56
C MET A 81 43.20 24.53 20.21
N LEU A 82 44.01 25.45 19.68
CA LEU A 82 45.33 25.79 20.22
C LEU A 82 45.23 26.49 21.57
N GLU A 83 44.34 27.47 21.69
CA GLU A 83 44.08 28.20 22.93
C GLU A 83 43.65 27.24 24.05
N ARG A 84 42.65 26.39 23.79
CA ARG A 84 42.19 25.38 24.76
C ARG A 84 43.29 24.39 25.13
N ALA A 85 44.14 23.99 24.19
CA ALA A 85 45.27 23.11 24.49
C ALA A 85 46.29 23.82 25.40
N ALA A 86 46.58 25.09 25.15
CA ALA A 86 47.52 25.88 25.94
C ALA A 86 47.04 26.10 27.38
N GLU A 87 45.75 26.41 27.56
CA GLU A 87 45.12 26.68 28.86
C GLU A 87 44.85 25.41 29.67
N ALA A 88 44.21 24.41 29.05
CA ALA A 88 43.76 23.20 29.75
C ALA A 88 44.82 22.07 29.74
N GLY A 89 45.98 22.29 29.11
CA GLY A 89 47.08 21.33 29.03
C GLY A 89 46.87 20.21 28.00
N ARG A 90 45.69 20.14 27.35
CA ARG A 90 45.39 19.23 26.24
C ARG A 90 44.09 19.66 25.55
N PHE A 91 44.02 19.49 24.25
CA PHE A 91 42.77 19.51 23.50
C PHE A 91 42.54 18.15 22.85
N GLU A 92 41.30 17.66 22.90
CA GLU A 92 40.83 16.52 22.11
C GLU A 92 39.53 16.90 21.41
N GLY A 93 39.40 16.59 20.13
CA GLY A 93 38.16 16.85 19.39
C GLY A 93 38.14 16.28 17.99
N GLU A 94 36.95 16.23 17.41
CA GLU A 94 36.75 15.86 16.01
C GLU A 94 36.57 17.13 15.17
N THR A 95 37.37 17.30 14.12
CA THR A 95 37.28 18.47 13.23
C THR A 95 37.09 18.03 11.77
N LEU A 96 36.48 18.90 10.96
CA LEU A 96 36.33 18.72 9.53
C LEU A 96 37.44 19.50 8.82
N CYS A 97 38.40 18.78 8.28
CA CYS A 97 39.53 19.32 7.55
C CYS A 97 39.29 19.28 6.04
N ARG A 98 40.09 20.07 5.32
CA ARG A 98 40.16 20.06 3.86
C ARG A 98 41.52 19.51 3.44
N ARG A 99 41.52 18.51 2.56
CA ARG A 99 42.73 17.93 1.95
C ARG A 99 43.25 18.84 0.83
N ARG A 100 44.49 18.60 0.38
CA ARG A 100 45.13 19.31 -0.74
C ARG A 100 44.31 19.29 -2.03
N ASP A 101 43.62 18.19 -2.31
CA ASP A 101 42.77 18.02 -3.50
C ASP A 101 41.40 18.74 -3.41
N GLY A 102 41.11 19.39 -2.29
CA GLY A 102 39.85 20.08 -2.03
C GLY A 102 38.76 19.20 -1.39
N SER A 103 38.95 17.88 -1.30
CA SER A 103 38.04 16.99 -0.58
C SER A 103 38.07 17.26 0.93
N THR A 104 37.03 16.86 1.66
CA THR A 104 36.98 17.02 3.11
C THR A 104 37.21 15.70 3.84
N CYS A 105 37.83 15.75 5.01
CA CYS A 105 38.02 14.61 5.88
C CYS A 105 37.63 14.92 7.32
N TRP A 106 37.11 13.92 8.02
CA TRP A 106 36.91 14.02 9.46
C TRP A 106 38.15 13.50 10.18
N THR A 107 38.73 14.31 11.04
CA THR A 107 39.89 13.94 11.84
C THR A 107 39.56 13.97 13.32
N ALA A 108 40.09 13.00 14.07
CA ALA A 108 40.17 13.08 15.53
C ALA A 108 41.55 13.62 15.87
N VAL A 109 41.60 14.81 16.46
CA VAL A 109 42.82 15.56 16.75
C VAL A 109 43.02 15.64 18.26
N THR A 110 44.23 15.29 18.69
CA THR A 110 44.76 15.61 20.01
C THR A 110 45.87 16.65 19.85
N LEU A 111 45.78 17.75 20.59
CA LEU A 111 46.86 18.74 20.71
C LEU A 111 47.35 18.77 22.15
N THR A 112 48.66 18.62 22.32
CA THR A 112 49.30 18.71 23.64
C THR A 112 50.35 19.81 23.59
N PRO A 113 50.30 20.82 24.47
CA PRO A 113 51.32 21.87 24.52
C PRO A 113 52.66 21.29 24.98
N ILE A 114 53.74 21.75 24.37
CA ILE A 114 55.11 21.52 24.81
C ILE A 114 55.52 22.74 25.61
N ARG A 115 55.92 22.53 26.88
CA ARG A 115 56.39 23.60 27.76
C ARG A 115 57.82 23.34 28.20
N ASP A 116 58.58 24.41 28.35
CA ASP A 116 59.96 24.44 28.83
C ASP A 116 60.03 25.52 29.91
N ASP A 117 60.39 25.15 31.14
CA ASP A 117 60.33 26.03 32.33
C ASP A 117 59.01 26.81 32.49
N GLY A 118 57.88 26.21 32.07
CA GLY A 118 56.55 26.81 32.14
C GLY A 118 56.18 27.70 30.94
N GLU A 119 57.12 28.05 30.08
CA GLU A 119 56.90 28.80 28.84
C GLU A 119 56.37 27.87 27.73
N LEU A 120 55.38 28.31 26.95
CA LEU A 120 54.84 27.54 25.81
C LEU A 120 55.84 27.57 24.66
N ARG A 121 56.41 26.41 24.31
CA ARG A 121 57.36 26.23 23.19
C ARG A 121 56.71 25.74 21.91
N GLY A 122 55.48 25.26 21.96
CA GLY A 122 54.75 24.78 20.79
C GLY A 122 53.72 23.71 21.16
N PHE A 123 53.29 22.92 20.18
CA PHE A 123 52.31 21.85 20.36
C PHE A 123 52.72 20.59 19.61
N VAL A 124 52.36 19.43 20.14
CA VAL A 124 52.32 18.18 19.37
C VAL A 124 50.87 17.93 18.96
N MET A 125 50.65 17.81 17.66
CA MET A 125 49.38 17.39 17.07
C MET A 125 49.45 15.92 16.69
N VAL A 126 48.55 15.12 17.25
CA VAL A 126 48.30 13.74 16.82
C VAL A 126 46.92 13.67 16.20
N THR A 127 46.84 13.17 14.97
CA THR A 127 45.62 13.14 14.16
C THR A 127 45.37 11.74 13.63
N GLN A 128 44.12 11.28 13.74
CA GLN A 128 43.62 10.08 13.08
C GLN A 128 42.53 10.45 12.07
N ASP A 129 42.57 9.87 10.86
CA ASP A 129 41.46 9.99 9.91
C ASP A 129 40.32 9.05 10.35
N ILE A 130 39.16 9.63 10.63
CA ILE A 130 37.96 8.92 11.07
C ILE A 130 36.82 9.04 10.04
N THR A 131 37.14 9.45 8.81
CA THR A 131 36.18 9.66 7.72
C THR A 131 35.41 8.37 7.44
N GLU A 132 36.11 7.26 7.16
CA GLU A 132 35.47 5.97 6.86
C GLU A 132 34.59 5.49 8.03
N ARG A 133 35.07 5.64 9.28
CA ARG A 133 34.31 5.27 10.47
C ARG A 133 33.03 6.08 10.60
N LYS A 134 33.08 7.40 10.36
CA LYS A 134 31.90 8.28 10.40
C LYS A 134 30.94 8.00 9.25
N GLU A 135 31.44 7.75 8.05
CA GLU A 135 30.63 7.40 6.88
C GLU A 135 29.92 6.06 7.09
N ARG A 136 30.63 5.02 7.55
CA ARG A 136 30.05 3.72 7.90
C ARG A 136 28.98 3.87 8.98
N ARG A 137 29.24 4.63 10.05
CA ARG A 137 28.25 4.89 11.11
C ARG A 137 27.02 5.65 10.58
N ARG A 138 27.22 6.62 9.69
CA ARG A 138 26.11 7.36 9.06
C ARG A 138 25.28 6.45 8.15
N ARG A 139 25.92 5.58 7.37
CA ARG A 139 25.25 4.59 6.52
C ARG A 139 24.43 3.62 7.36
N LEU A 140 25.02 3.04 8.40
CA LEU A 140 24.31 2.12 9.31
C LEU A 140 23.12 2.78 10.00
N ARG A 141 23.26 4.04 10.45
CA ARG A 141 22.14 4.80 11.01
C ARG A 141 21.03 4.99 9.98
N ARG A 142 21.34 5.44 8.77
CA ARG A 142 20.35 5.59 7.70
C ARG A 142 19.61 4.28 7.41
N GLN A 143 20.35 3.17 7.26
CA GLN A 143 19.74 1.86 7.00
C GLN A 143 18.86 1.40 8.16
N ARG A 144 19.27 1.63 9.41
CA ARG A 144 18.46 1.31 10.59
C ARG A 144 17.19 2.17 10.62
N ASP A 145 17.32 3.48 10.43
CA ASP A 145 16.19 4.40 10.45
C ASP A 145 15.19 4.08 9.32
N GLU A 146 15.68 3.62 8.15
CA GLU A 146 14.87 3.12 7.03
C GLU A 146 14.15 1.80 7.37
N LEU A 147 14.82 0.86 8.05
CA LEU A 147 14.19 -0.39 8.51
C LEU A 147 13.13 -0.14 9.59
N GLU A 148 13.43 0.68 10.59
CA GLU A 148 12.49 1.05 11.65
C GLU A 148 11.23 1.71 11.06
N MET A 149 11.41 2.50 10.00
CA MET A 149 10.31 3.10 9.27
C MET A 149 9.45 2.07 8.54
N LEU A 150 10.07 1.14 7.79
CA LEU A 150 9.36 0.08 7.07
C LEU A 150 8.59 -0.84 8.02
N ASP A 151 9.21 -1.24 9.13
CA ASP A 151 8.57 -2.04 10.18
C ASP A 151 7.37 -1.30 10.79
N GLY A 152 7.52 0.02 11.03
CA GLY A 152 6.42 0.85 11.53
C GLY A 152 5.23 0.95 10.57
N ILE A 153 5.49 1.09 9.26
CA ILE A 153 4.44 1.09 8.23
C ILE A 153 3.76 -0.28 8.15
N HIS A 154 4.54 -1.37 8.23
CA HIS A 154 3.99 -2.72 8.18
C HIS A 154 3.02 -2.96 9.35
N HIS A 155 3.45 -2.65 10.58
CA HIS A 155 2.60 -2.79 11.77
C HIS A 155 1.36 -1.91 11.71
N LEU A 156 1.47 -0.66 11.24
CA LEU A 156 0.30 0.20 11.03
C LEU A 156 -0.73 -0.47 10.11
N ILE A 157 -0.28 -1.06 9.01
CA ILE A 157 -1.18 -1.70 8.04
C ILE A 157 -1.83 -2.95 8.65
N GLU A 158 -1.07 -3.77 9.38
CA GLU A 158 -1.62 -4.91 10.12
C GLU A 158 -2.68 -4.48 11.15
N GLU A 159 -2.39 -3.42 11.92
CA GLU A 159 -3.32 -2.87 12.90
C GLU A 159 -4.61 -2.38 12.25
N ILE A 160 -4.51 -1.69 11.10
CA ILE A 160 -5.70 -1.26 10.35
C ILE A 160 -6.48 -2.49 9.90
N ILE A 161 -5.84 -3.48 9.26
CA ILE A 161 -6.49 -4.72 8.79
C ILE A 161 -7.23 -5.43 9.91
N GLN A 162 -6.60 -5.60 11.08
CA GLN A 162 -7.25 -6.20 12.26
C GLN A 162 -8.42 -5.35 12.76
N GLY A 163 -8.27 -4.03 12.69
CA GLY A 163 -9.30 -3.06 13.05
C GLY A 163 -10.53 -3.10 12.14
N LEU A 164 -10.42 -3.60 10.90
CA LEU A 164 -11.55 -3.69 9.95
C LEU A 164 -12.62 -4.72 10.35
N VAL A 165 -12.37 -5.55 11.38
CA VAL A 165 -13.33 -6.56 11.85
C VAL A 165 -14.40 -5.97 12.77
N VAL A 166 -14.13 -4.83 13.38
CA VAL A 166 -15.02 -4.20 14.38
C VAL A 166 -16.13 -3.32 13.78
N PRO A 167 -15.88 -2.51 12.71
CA PRO A 167 -16.89 -1.60 12.17
C PRO A 167 -18.17 -2.31 11.76
N THR A 168 -19.31 -1.75 12.16
CA THR A 168 -20.64 -2.26 11.79
C THR A 168 -21.25 -1.50 10.63
N THR A 169 -20.64 -0.39 10.24
CA THR A 169 -21.08 0.46 9.13
C THR A 169 -19.90 0.85 8.25
N ARG A 170 -20.23 1.15 6.99
CA ARG A 170 -19.24 1.62 6.01
C ARG A 170 -18.60 2.93 6.46
N GLU A 171 -19.40 3.83 7.04
CA GLU A 171 -18.94 5.13 7.52
C GLU A 171 -17.92 5.00 8.66
N GLU A 172 -18.18 4.13 9.63
CA GLU A 172 -17.23 3.84 10.72
C GLU A 172 -15.92 3.26 10.20
N LEU A 173 -16.02 2.33 9.25
CA LEU A 173 -14.87 1.68 8.63
C LEU A 173 -13.99 2.71 7.92
N GLU A 174 -14.58 3.52 7.06
CA GLU A 174 -13.86 4.51 6.25
C GLU A 174 -13.18 5.57 7.14
N ALA A 175 -13.86 6.03 8.20
CA ALA A 175 -13.29 6.97 9.15
C ALA A 175 -12.10 6.37 9.92
N ALA A 176 -12.25 5.14 10.44
CA ALA A 176 -11.21 4.46 11.21
C ALA A 176 -9.92 4.23 10.41
N VAL A 177 -10.05 3.88 9.12
CA VAL A 177 -8.90 3.72 8.22
C VAL A 177 -8.14 5.04 8.07
N CYS A 178 -8.84 6.12 7.72
CA CYS A 178 -8.18 7.41 7.47
C CYS A 178 -7.55 8.00 8.73
N GLU A 179 -8.22 7.87 9.88
CA GLU A 179 -7.71 8.33 11.17
C GLU A 179 -6.41 7.61 11.54
N ARG A 180 -6.36 6.28 11.39
CA ARG A 180 -5.15 5.51 11.70
C ARG A 180 -4.00 5.82 10.76
N LEU A 181 -4.25 5.93 9.45
CA LEU A 181 -3.21 6.30 8.49
C LEU A 181 -2.58 7.65 8.84
N THR A 182 -3.41 8.66 9.13
CA THR A 182 -2.94 10.02 9.45
C THR A 182 -2.53 10.22 10.91
N GLY A 183 -2.79 9.25 11.79
CA GLY A 183 -2.32 9.24 13.18
C GLY A 183 -0.82 8.91 13.32
N THR A 184 -0.15 8.62 12.21
CA THR A 184 1.29 8.27 12.17
C THR A 184 2.11 9.34 11.44
N PRO A 185 3.43 9.41 11.66
CA PRO A 185 4.27 10.36 10.94
C PRO A 185 4.52 9.98 9.47
N PHE A 186 3.98 8.86 8.98
CA PHE A 186 4.26 8.36 7.63
C PHE A 186 3.43 9.05 6.56
N TYR A 187 2.20 9.45 6.91
CA TYR A 187 1.21 9.98 5.98
C TYR A 187 0.62 11.28 6.52
N THR A 188 0.53 12.28 5.65
CA THR A 188 0.05 13.61 5.99
C THR A 188 -1.46 13.75 5.79
N THR A 189 -1.99 13.13 4.75
CA THR A 189 -3.40 13.14 4.39
C THR A 189 -3.83 11.76 3.92
N ALA A 190 -4.99 11.31 4.39
CA ALA A 190 -5.69 10.14 3.87
C ALA A 190 -7.19 10.43 3.80
N TRP A 191 -7.82 10.03 2.70
CA TRP A 191 -9.27 10.14 2.53
C TRP A 191 -9.81 9.03 1.64
N ILE A 192 -11.07 8.68 1.86
CA ILE A 192 -11.82 7.72 1.05
C ILE A 192 -12.95 8.48 0.37
N GLY A 193 -13.09 8.27 -0.94
CA GLY A 193 -14.15 8.86 -1.74
C GLY A 193 -14.87 7.83 -2.59
N GLU A 194 -16.07 8.19 -3.02
CA GLU A 194 -16.86 7.43 -3.98
C GLU A 194 -17.24 8.30 -5.16
N ARG A 195 -17.58 7.65 -6.27
CA ARG A 195 -18.08 8.36 -7.44
C ARG A 195 -19.56 8.65 -7.25
N SER A 196 -19.95 9.89 -7.50
CA SER A 196 -21.33 10.34 -7.54
C SER A 196 -22.03 9.75 -8.78
N VAL A 197 -23.22 9.20 -8.57
CA VAL A 197 -24.06 8.66 -9.64
C VAL A 197 -24.69 9.85 -10.39
N GLY A 198 -24.39 9.98 -11.69
CA GLY A 198 -24.97 11.00 -12.57
C GLY A 198 -23.96 11.98 -13.15
N ASP A 199 -23.22 12.70 -12.31
CA ASP A 199 -22.22 13.69 -12.75
C ASP A 199 -20.77 13.16 -12.77
N GLY A 200 -20.57 11.89 -12.36
CA GLY A 200 -19.28 11.20 -12.40
C GLY A 200 -18.22 11.76 -11.45
N ARG A 201 -18.57 12.72 -10.59
CA ARG A 201 -17.62 13.42 -9.73
C ARG A 201 -17.21 12.56 -8.56
N LEU A 202 -15.95 12.71 -8.14
CA LEU A 202 -15.48 12.07 -6.93
C LEU A 202 -15.87 12.88 -5.68
N VAL A 203 -16.53 12.23 -4.73
CA VAL A 203 -17.02 12.86 -3.50
C VAL A 203 -16.35 12.21 -2.29
N PRO A 204 -15.72 12.99 -1.39
CA PRO A 204 -15.07 12.42 -0.23
C PRO A 204 -16.11 12.00 0.82
N ARG A 205 -16.03 10.73 1.23
CA ARG A 205 -16.86 10.10 2.27
C ARG A 205 -16.23 10.17 3.66
N ALA A 206 -14.92 9.97 3.75
CA ALA A 206 -14.16 10.04 5.00
C ALA A 206 -12.77 10.63 4.75
N GLY A 207 -12.11 11.10 5.81
CA GLY A 207 -10.72 11.55 5.72
C GLY A 207 -10.40 12.82 6.49
N THR A 208 -9.10 13.02 6.70
CA THR A 208 -8.57 14.17 7.42
C THR A 208 -8.66 15.43 6.56
N GLY A 209 -9.40 16.44 7.05
CA GLY A 209 -9.68 17.64 6.27
C GLY A 209 -10.67 17.42 5.13
N ARG A 210 -11.65 16.51 5.31
CA ARG A 210 -12.71 16.18 4.35
C ARG A 210 -13.34 17.40 3.65
N GLU A 211 -13.61 18.49 4.37
CA GLU A 211 -14.17 19.71 3.77
C GLU A 211 -13.20 20.41 2.81
N ALA A 212 -11.91 20.46 3.17
CA ALA A 212 -10.87 21.02 2.30
C ALA A 212 -10.68 20.14 1.05
N VAL A 213 -10.69 18.82 1.21
CA VAL A 213 -10.66 17.86 0.09
C VAL A 213 -11.88 18.03 -0.80
N ARG A 214 -13.08 18.20 -0.23
CA ARG A 214 -14.32 18.47 -0.97
C ARG A 214 -14.23 19.76 -1.77
N GLY A 215 -13.70 20.84 -1.18
CA GLY A 215 -13.48 22.10 -1.87
C GLY A 215 -12.53 21.95 -3.06
N MET A 216 -11.42 21.23 -2.86
CA MET A 216 -10.46 20.94 -3.94
C MET A 216 -11.09 20.13 -5.08
N LEU A 217 -11.83 19.05 -4.76
CA LEU A 217 -12.49 18.21 -5.78
C LEU A 217 -13.64 18.94 -6.51
N ALA A 218 -14.26 19.94 -5.89
CA ALA A 218 -15.25 20.79 -6.55
C ALA A 218 -14.64 21.66 -7.67
N GLU A 219 -13.35 21.97 -7.60
CA GLU A 219 -12.62 22.69 -8.65
C GLU A 219 -12.12 21.78 -9.79
N VAL A 220 -12.03 20.47 -9.56
CA VAL A 220 -11.63 19.51 -10.59
C VAL A 220 -12.82 19.26 -11.52
N ALA A 221 -12.67 19.51 -12.81
CA ALA A 221 -13.72 19.23 -13.78
C ALA A 221 -14.02 17.71 -13.81
N PRO A 222 -15.29 17.28 -13.96
CA PRO A 222 -15.64 15.85 -13.99
C PRO A 222 -14.83 15.08 -15.03
N ASP A 223 -14.81 15.61 -16.26
CA ASP A 223 -14.10 15.05 -17.41
C ASP A 223 -12.57 15.08 -17.22
N ALA A 224 -12.03 15.98 -16.39
CA ALA A 224 -10.59 16.04 -16.15
C ALA A 224 -10.07 14.85 -15.35
N ILE A 225 -10.93 14.13 -14.64
CA ILE A 225 -10.57 12.85 -14.01
C ILE A 225 -10.78 11.72 -15.01
N GLU A 226 -11.89 11.70 -15.76
CA GLU A 226 -12.19 10.62 -16.72
C GLU A 226 -11.21 10.56 -17.89
N ASP A 227 -10.83 11.72 -18.45
CA ASP A 227 -9.96 11.82 -19.62
C ASP A 227 -8.46 11.84 -19.26
N CYS A 228 -8.13 11.78 -17.96
CA CYS A 228 -6.74 11.71 -17.53
C CYS A 228 -6.33 10.26 -17.23
N GLU A 229 -5.07 9.95 -17.53
CA GLU A 229 -4.48 8.62 -17.34
C GLU A 229 -4.62 8.11 -15.89
N MET A 230 -4.68 9.02 -14.91
CA MET A 230 -4.97 8.68 -13.51
C MET A 230 -6.36 8.07 -13.34
N GLY A 231 -7.41 8.72 -13.85
CA GLY A 231 -8.79 8.22 -13.70
C GLY A 231 -9.03 6.96 -14.51
N GLU A 232 -8.50 6.86 -15.73
CA GLU A 232 -8.55 5.61 -16.51
C GLU A 232 -7.89 4.44 -15.76
N THR A 233 -6.73 4.69 -15.15
CA THR A 233 -6.01 3.68 -14.36
C THR A 233 -6.88 3.19 -13.21
N LEU A 234 -7.47 4.12 -12.44
CA LEU A 234 -8.33 3.78 -11.30
C LEU A 234 -9.59 3.04 -11.73
N LEU A 235 -10.23 3.46 -12.82
CA LEU A 235 -11.45 2.82 -13.37
C LEU A 235 -11.19 1.39 -13.85
N ARG A 236 -9.97 1.08 -14.30
CA ARG A 236 -9.54 -0.29 -14.65
C ARG A 236 -9.07 -1.10 -13.43
N GLY A 237 -9.25 -0.60 -12.21
CA GLY A 237 -8.78 -1.25 -10.98
C GLY A 237 -7.27 -1.15 -10.74
N GLY A 238 -6.58 -0.27 -11.46
CA GLY A 238 -5.16 -0.01 -11.30
C GLY A 238 -4.84 1.01 -10.21
N THR A 239 -3.67 0.88 -9.60
CA THR A 239 -3.12 1.85 -8.64
C THR A 239 -2.39 2.98 -9.36
N PHE A 240 -2.72 4.23 -9.04
CA PHE A 240 -1.97 5.40 -9.50
C PHE A 240 -0.98 5.87 -8.42
N VAL A 241 0.27 6.14 -8.80
CA VAL A 241 1.32 6.63 -7.90
C VAL A 241 1.99 7.85 -8.52
N SER A 242 2.06 8.93 -7.75
CA SER A 242 2.85 10.11 -8.06
C SER A 242 4.01 10.25 -7.08
N ARG A 243 5.23 10.16 -7.61
CA ARG A 243 6.48 10.35 -6.83
C ARG A 243 6.72 11.81 -6.43
N ARG A 244 6.23 12.72 -7.26
CA ARG A 244 6.35 14.18 -7.13
C ARG A 244 5.07 14.83 -7.60
N ILE A 245 4.11 14.99 -6.69
CA ILE A 245 2.77 15.49 -7.01
C ILE A 245 2.84 16.84 -7.73
N ASP A 246 3.71 17.74 -7.27
CA ASP A 246 3.86 19.09 -7.79
C ASP A 246 4.39 19.15 -9.23
N GLU A 247 5.18 18.17 -9.64
CA GLU A 247 5.80 18.07 -10.97
C GLU A 247 5.06 17.12 -11.92
N ASP A 248 4.12 16.31 -11.43
CA ASP A 248 3.51 15.22 -12.19
C ASP A 248 2.47 15.72 -13.21
N PRO A 249 2.69 15.56 -14.53
CA PRO A 249 1.75 16.06 -15.53
C PRO A 249 0.37 15.39 -15.48
N LEU A 250 0.28 14.19 -14.89
CA LEU A 250 -0.97 13.43 -14.78
C LEU A 250 -1.85 13.90 -13.60
N VAL A 251 -1.32 14.74 -12.71
CA VAL A 251 -2.05 15.27 -11.58
C VAL A 251 -2.70 16.63 -11.92
N PRO A 252 -4.03 16.81 -11.74
CA PRO A 252 -4.70 18.08 -11.98
C PRO A 252 -4.19 19.23 -11.11
N GLU A 253 -4.19 20.45 -11.64
CA GLU A 253 -3.65 21.63 -10.94
C GLU A 253 -4.31 21.94 -9.57
N PRO A 254 -5.64 21.77 -9.37
CA PRO A 254 -6.24 21.92 -8.04
C PRO A 254 -5.65 20.95 -7.00
N VAL A 255 -5.35 19.71 -7.40
CA VAL A 255 -4.72 18.69 -6.55
C VAL A 255 -3.27 19.06 -6.25
N LYS A 256 -2.51 19.53 -7.25
CA LYS A 256 -1.12 20.00 -7.05
C LYS A 256 -1.03 21.16 -6.08
N ARG A 257 -1.93 22.14 -6.23
CA ARG A 257 -1.99 23.29 -5.32
C ARG A 257 -2.31 22.85 -3.90
N PHE A 258 -3.31 21.99 -3.74
CA PHE A 258 -3.68 21.43 -2.43
C PHE A 258 -2.50 20.70 -1.77
N ALA A 259 -1.75 19.90 -2.54
CA ALA A 259 -0.57 19.20 -2.06
C ALA A 259 0.54 20.17 -1.61
N ARG A 260 0.84 21.21 -2.40
CA ARG A 260 1.85 22.23 -2.06
C ARG A 260 1.51 22.98 -0.77
N ASP A 261 0.25 23.38 -0.60
CA ASP A 261 -0.22 24.11 0.59
C ASP A 261 -0.05 23.28 1.88
N ARG A 262 0.01 21.95 1.76
CA ARG A 262 0.18 21.01 2.87
C ARG A 262 1.60 20.42 2.97
N GLY A 263 2.51 20.82 2.10
CA GLY A 263 3.87 20.26 2.05
C GLY A 263 3.94 18.81 1.58
N GLU A 264 2.91 18.32 0.91
CA GLU A 264 2.81 16.96 0.38
C GLU A 264 3.68 16.85 -0.87
N ARG A 265 4.52 15.81 -0.93
CA ARG A 265 5.48 15.61 -2.02
C ARG A 265 5.13 14.42 -2.90
N SER A 266 4.53 13.37 -2.36
CA SER A 266 4.12 12.19 -3.13
C SER A 266 2.70 11.77 -2.78
N GLY A 267 2.06 11.03 -3.69
CA GLY A 267 0.69 10.55 -3.52
C GLY A 267 0.44 9.18 -4.14
N ILE A 268 -0.53 8.47 -3.58
CA ILE A 268 -1.03 7.21 -4.11
C ILE A 268 -2.57 7.22 -4.06
N ALA A 269 -3.18 6.74 -5.14
CA ALA A 269 -4.62 6.52 -5.23
C ALA A 269 -4.88 5.04 -5.54
N LEU A 270 -5.70 4.42 -4.69
CA LEU A 270 -5.92 2.98 -4.63
C LEU A 270 -7.41 2.68 -4.79
N PRO A 271 -7.83 1.91 -5.82
CA PRO A 271 -9.21 1.51 -5.95
C PRO A 271 -9.59 0.54 -4.83
N LEU A 272 -10.75 0.79 -4.21
CA LEU A 272 -11.35 -0.07 -3.19
C LEU A 272 -12.27 -1.06 -3.90
N MET A 273 -11.75 -2.25 -4.19
CA MET A 273 -12.44 -3.20 -5.06
C MET A 273 -12.62 -4.58 -4.43
N HIS A 274 -13.69 -5.26 -4.83
CA HIS A 274 -13.87 -6.69 -4.61
C HIS A 274 -14.41 -7.32 -5.90
N GLY A 275 -13.70 -8.31 -6.44
CA GLY A 275 -13.93 -8.76 -7.81
C GLY A 275 -13.61 -7.64 -8.81
N GLU A 276 -14.52 -7.40 -9.75
CA GLU A 276 -14.42 -6.31 -10.74
C GLU A 276 -15.18 -5.04 -10.30
N THR A 277 -15.88 -5.07 -9.16
CA THR A 277 -16.62 -3.92 -8.65
C THR A 277 -15.71 -2.98 -7.86
N ILE A 278 -15.75 -1.69 -8.23
CA ILE A 278 -15.04 -0.61 -7.52
C ILE A 278 -16.05 0.12 -6.62
N TYR A 279 -15.85 0.03 -5.31
CA TYR A 279 -16.69 0.69 -4.30
C TYR A 279 -16.25 2.12 -3.99
N GLY A 280 -15.03 2.50 -4.37
CA GLY A 280 -14.48 3.82 -4.14
C GLY A 280 -12.97 3.87 -4.37
N VAL A 281 -12.34 4.91 -3.86
CA VAL A 281 -10.89 5.11 -3.91
C VAL A 281 -10.37 5.56 -2.54
N LEU A 282 -9.25 4.99 -2.11
CA LEU A 282 -8.44 5.47 -1.01
C LEU A 282 -7.28 6.29 -1.57
N VAL A 283 -7.15 7.53 -1.12
CA VAL A 283 -6.04 8.41 -1.51
C VAL A 283 -5.20 8.72 -0.28
N VAL A 284 -3.88 8.58 -0.40
CA VAL A 284 -2.91 8.81 0.67
C VAL A 284 -1.77 9.69 0.14
N HIS A 285 -1.36 10.68 0.94
CA HIS A 285 -0.24 11.57 0.65
C HIS A 285 0.84 11.52 1.74
N SER A 286 2.08 11.85 1.36
CA SER A 286 3.22 11.94 2.27
C SER A 286 4.05 13.19 1.96
N ASP A 287 4.77 13.71 2.96
CA ASP A 287 5.74 14.79 2.81
C ASP A 287 7.11 14.30 2.31
N ARG A 288 7.32 12.98 2.28
CA ARG A 288 8.51 12.36 1.70
C ARG A 288 8.38 12.28 0.18
N PRO A 289 9.44 12.57 -0.58
CA PRO A 289 9.49 12.19 -1.98
C PRO A 289 9.54 10.66 -2.10
N ASP A 290 8.97 10.11 -3.17
CA ASP A 290 9.08 8.69 -3.52
C ASP A 290 8.57 7.72 -2.43
N ALA A 291 7.69 8.18 -1.52
CA ALA A 291 7.20 7.38 -0.39
C ALA A 291 6.59 6.04 -0.85
N PHE A 292 5.83 6.07 -1.93
CA PHE A 292 5.02 4.95 -2.39
C PHE A 292 5.74 4.06 -3.43
N ASP A 293 7.05 3.89 -3.29
CA ASP A 293 7.82 2.94 -4.10
C ASP A 293 8.03 1.60 -3.37
N GLY A 294 8.11 0.50 -4.11
CA GLY A 294 8.46 -0.82 -3.57
C GLY A 294 7.44 -1.38 -2.57
N HIS A 295 7.91 -1.73 -1.36
CA HIS A 295 7.12 -2.45 -0.35
C HIS A 295 5.93 -1.65 0.19
N GLU A 296 6.09 -0.33 0.39
CA GLU A 296 5.04 0.53 0.95
C GLU A 296 3.79 0.52 0.06
N ARG A 297 3.98 0.61 -1.26
CA ARG A 297 2.90 0.45 -2.26
C ARG A 297 2.20 -0.90 -2.13
N THR A 298 2.95 -2.00 -2.10
CA THR A 298 2.37 -3.35 -2.04
C THR A 298 1.55 -3.56 -0.77
N SER A 299 2.01 -3.03 0.37
CA SER A 299 1.27 -3.11 1.63
C SER A 299 -0.01 -2.28 1.59
N LEU A 300 0.02 -1.06 1.02
CA LEU A 300 -1.18 -0.23 0.84
C LEU A 300 -2.16 -0.82 -0.19
N GLU A 301 -1.67 -1.46 -1.25
CA GLU A 301 -2.51 -2.21 -2.20
C GLU A 301 -3.21 -3.39 -1.53
N THR A 302 -2.51 -4.09 -0.64
CA THR A 302 -3.11 -5.14 0.19
C THR A 302 -4.20 -4.56 1.08
N LEU A 303 -3.91 -3.46 1.77
CA LEU A 303 -4.87 -2.77 2.62
C LEU A 303 -6.13 -2.34 1.83
N ALA A 304 -5.96 -1.72 0.66
CA ALA A 304 -7.07 -1.28 -0.20
C ALA A 304 -7.97 -2.44 -0.64
N LYS A 305 -7.39 -3.59 -1.00
CA LYS A 305 -8.14 -4.82 -1.30
C LYS A 305 -8.92 -5.33 -0.09
N THR A 306 -8.33 -5.31 1.10
CA THR A 306 -9.01 -5.72 2.33
C THR A 306 -10.15 -4.78 2.69
N ILE A 307 -9.96 -3.47 2.53
CA ILE A 307 -11.03 -2.48 2.70
C ILE A 307 -12.16 -2.71 1.70
N GLY A 308 -11.84 -2.92 0.42
CA GLY A 308 -12.83 -3.23 -0.62
C GLY A 308 -13.66 -4.47 -0.28
N PHE A 309 -13.00 -5.54 0.21
CA PHE A 309 -13.70 -6.73 0.71
C PHE A 309 -14.60 -6.41 1.91
N ALA A 310 -14.12 -5.64 2.88
CA ALA A 310 -14.90 -5.31 4.07
C ALA A 310 -16.14 -4.45 3.73
N ILE A 311 -16.02 -3.52 2.80
CA ILE A 311 -17.16 -2.76 2.26
C ILE A 311 -18.16 -3.70 1.57
N TYR A 312 -17.68 -4.62 0.74
CA TYR A 312 -18.52 -5.64 0.12
C TYR A 312 -19.23 -6.51 1.16
N ALA A 313 -18.51 -6.99 2.18
CA ALA A 313 -19.06 -7.82 3.24
C ALA A 313 -20.15 -7.08 4.03
N LEU A 314 -19.95 -5.80 4.36
CA LEU A 314 -20.96 -4.96 5.01
C LEU A 314 -22.19 -4.72 4.11
N LYS A 315 -21.99 -4.53 2.80
CA LYS A 315 -23.10 -4.42 1.83
C LYS A 315 -23.91 -5.72 1.76
N GLN A 316 -23.23 -6.86 1.70
CA GLN A 316 -23.87 -8.19 1.71
C GLN A 316 -24.54 -8.49 3.04
N GLU A 317 -23.92 -8.17 4.17
CA GLU A 317 -24.50 -8.36 5.50
C GLU A 317 -25.75 -7.51 5.67
N ARG A 318 -25.78 -6.25 5.19
CA ARG A 318 -27.02 -5.46 5.16
C ARG A 318 -28.10 -6.08 4.29
N LEU A 319 -27.77 -6.61 3.11
CA LEU A 319 -28.69 -7.40 2.29
C LEU A 319 -29.15 -8.68 3.00
N LEU A 320 -28.33 -9.23 3.90
CA LEU A 320 -28.60 -10.46 4.65
C LEU A 320 -29.48 -10.23 5.89
N LEU A 321 -29.20 -9.15 6.63
CA LEU A 321 -29.81 -8.74 7.90
C LEU A 321 -30.96 -7.74 7.75
N ALA A 322 -31.23 -7.22 6.55
CA ALA A 322 -32.41 -6.39 6.34
C ALA A 322 -33.68 -7.20 6.64
N ASP A 323 -34.39 -6.82 7.70
CA ASP A 323 -35.68 -7.41 8.09
C ASP A 323 -36.71 -7.35 6.94
N THR A 324 -36.57 -6.34 6.09
CA THR A 324 -37.39 -6.08 4.92
C THR A 324 -36.52 -5.88 3.70
N VAL A 325 -36.75 -6.64 2.64
CA VAL A 325 -36.15 -6.41 1.31
C VAL A 325 -37.19 -5.80 0.37
N VAL A 326 -36.74 -5.02 -0.61
CA VAL A 326 -37.62 -4.52 -1.67
C VAL A 326 -37.57 -5.51 -2.82
N GLU A 327 -38.67 -6.24 -3.02
CA GLU A 327 -38.86 -7.13 -4.17
C GLU A 327 -39.45 -6.34 -5.34
N LEU A 328 -38.83 -6.49 -6.51
CA LEU A 328 -39.26 -5.87 -7.75
C LEU A 328 -39.55 -6.94 -8.78
N GLU A 329 -40.75 -6.88 -9.37
CA GLU A 329 -41.12 -7.67 -10.52
C GLU A 329 -40.96 -6.83 -11.77
N LEU A 330 -40.05 -7.25 -12.65
CA LEU A 330 -39.78 -6.66 -13.94
C LEU A 330 -40.40 -7.53 -15.03
N ARG A 331 -40.98 -6.88 -16.04
CA ARG A 331 -41.56 -7.53 -17.22
C ARG A 331 -41.07 -6.86 -18.48
N ALA A 332 -40.77 -7.67 -19.49
CA ALA A 332 -40.46 -7.19 -20.83
C ALA A 332 -41.50 -7.71 -21.83
N ALA A 333 -41.96 -6.82 -22.70
CA ALA A 333 -42.86 -7.18 -23.80
C ALA A 333 -42.12 -7.95 -24.91
N GLU A 334 -40.85 -7.64 -25.12
CA GLU A 334 -39.97 -8.31 -26.08
C GLU A 334 -38.87 -9.11 -25.37
N PRO A 335 -38.31 -10.15 -26.01
CA PRO A 335 -37.23 -10.94 -25.43
C PRO A 335 -35.90 -10.15 -25.41
N ALA A 336 -35.67 -9.40 -24.33
CA ALA A 336 -34.47 -8.57 -24.18
C ALA A 336 -33.30 -9.27 -23.47
N ALA A 337 -33.55 -10.36 -22.73
CA ALA A 337 -32.53 -11.19 -22.09
C ALA A 337 -32.40 -12.53 -22.83
N PHE A 338 -31.21 -13.12 -22.86
CA PHE A 338 -30.95 -14.34 -23.63
C PHE A 338 -31.89 -15.50 -23.27
N PHE A 339 -32.19 -15.69 -21.98
CA PHE A 339 -33.11 -16.75 -21.55
C PHE A 339 -34.54 -16.55 -22.08
N ALA A 340 -34.96 -15.30 -22.28
CA ALA A 340 -36.22 -14.93 -22.90
C ALA A 340 -36.20 -15.17 -24.42
N THR A 341 -35.11 -14.78 -25.10
CA THR A 341 -34.91 -15.08 -26.52
C THR A 341 -34.98 -16.58 -26.77
N LEU A 342 -34.33 -17.37 -25.90
CA LEU A 342 -34.35 -18.83 -25.95
C LEU A 342 -35.78 -19.36 -25.80
N ALA A 343 -36.57 -18.86 -24.85
CA ALA A 343 -37.96 -19.25 -24.64
C ALA A 343 -38.84 -18.94 -25.86
N ALA A 344 -38.70 -17.74 -26.42
CA ALA A 344 -39.48 -17.28 -27.57
C ALA A 344 -39.17 -18.10 -28.84
N GLU A 345 -37.88 -18.27 -29.20
CA GLU A 345 -37.48 -18.98 -30.41
C GLU A 345 -37.72 -20.49 -30.36
N CYS A 346 -37.58 -21.08 -29.17
CA CYS A 346 -37.87 -22.49 -28.94
C CYS A 346 -39.35 -22.78 -28.67
N ARG A 347 -40.18 -21.73 -28.49
CA ARG A 347 -41.55 -21.79 -27.97
C ARG A 347 -41.65 -22.70 -26.75
N CYS A 348 -40.77 -22.46 -25.78
CA CYS A 348 -40.58 -23.31 -24.61
C CYS A 348 -40.60 -22.48 -23.32
N ARG A 349 -40.58 -23.19 -22.19
CA ARG A 349 -40.39 -22.56 -20.89
C ARG A 349 -38.91 -22.59 -20.52
N CYS A 350 -38.35 -21.42 -20.22
CA CYS A 350 -36.98 -21.26 -19.78
C CYS A 350 -36.95 -20.64 -18.39
N ARG A 351 -36.15 -21.20 -17.49
CA ARG A 351 -35.96 -20.68 -16.13
C ARG A 351 -34.47 -20.56 -15.85
N VAL A 352 -34.05 -19.42 -15.31
CA VAL A 352 -32.74 -19.28 -14.68
C VAL A 352 -32.81 -19.91 -13.30
N ASP A 353 -32.04 -20.98 -13.13
CA ASP A 353 -31.88 -21.70 -11.87
C ASP A 353 -30.91 -20.97 -10.94
N ASP A 354 -29.82 -20.45 -11.50
CA ASP A 354 -28.73 -19.82 -10.77
C ASP A 354 -27.84 -18.98 -11.71
N ILE A 355 -27.11 -18.01 -11.16
CA ILE A 355 -26.14 -17.18 -11.89
C ILE A 355 -24.87 -17.07 -11.06
N VAL A 356 -23.76 -17.47 -11.66
CA VAL A 356 -22.45 -17.47 -11.00
C VAL A 356 -21.48 -16.61 -11.81
N ARG A 357 -20.67 -15.79 -11.12
CA ARG A 357 -19.61 -15.03 -11.80
C ARG A 357 -18.56 -15.97 -12.38
N GLY A 358 -18.34 -15.88 -13.69
CA GLY A 358 -17.28 -16.55 -14.41
C GLY A 358 -15.99 -15.72 -14.47
N PRO A 359 -14.94 -16.22 -15.13
CA PRO A 359 -13.72 -15.44 -15.37
C PRO A 359 -13.96 -14.33 -16.41
N GLY A 360 -13.51 -13.09 -16.13
CA GLY A 360 -13.45 -11.96 -17.07
C GLY A 360 -14.80 -11.38 -17.48
N GLU A 361 -15.47 -10.66 -16.57
CA GLU A 361 -16.79 -10.00 -16.72
C GLU A 361 -17.98 -10.88 -17.18
N SER A 362 -17.76 -12.13 -17.59
CA SER A 362 -18.81 -13.05 -18.03
C SER A 362 -19.56 -13.69 -16.85
N LEU A 363 -20.89 -13.81 -16.96
CA LEU A 363 -21.69 -14.62 -16.02
C LEU A 363 -22.01 -15.99 -16.60
N LEU A 364 -21.98 -16.98 -15.72
CA LEU A 364 -22.37 -18.36 -15.98
C LEU A 364 -23.82 -18.55 -15.54
N HIS A 365 -24.71 -18.68 -16.50
CA HIS A 365 -26.15 -18.88 -16.28
C HIS A 365 -26.46 -20.38 -16.26
N PHE A 366 -27.08 -20.84 -15.17
CA PHE A 366 -27.64 -22.18 -15.10
C PHE A 366 -29.12 -22.10 -15.46
N LEU A 367 -29.49 -22.70 -16.59
CA LEU A 367 -30.83 -22.60 -17.16
C LEU A 367 -31.49 -23.97 -17.21
N THR A 368 -32.74 -24.05 -16.77
CA THR A 368 -33.62 -25.20 -17.02
C THR A 368 -34.60 -24.85 -18.14
N VAL A 369 -34.62 -25.70 -19.16
CA VAL A 369 -35.49 -25.59 -20.34
C VAL A 369 -36.45 -26.77 -20.38
N GLU A 370 -37.74 -26.49 -20.57
CA GLU A 370 -38.83 -27.47 -20.59
C GLU A 370 -39.73 -27.28 -21.83
N GLY A 371 -40.26 -28.38 -22.38
CA GLY A 371 -41.23 -28.34 -23.48
C GLY A 371 -40.64 -28.32 -24.89
N VAL A 372 -39.33 -28.49 -25.05
CA VAL A 372 -38.66 -28.48 -26.36
C VAL A 372 -37.59 -29.57 -26.48
N ARG A 373 -37.30 -30.02 -27.71
CA ARG A 373 -36.23 -30.98 -27.98
C ARG A 373 -34.85 -30.32 -27.84
N PRO A 374 -33.85 -31.04 -27.30
CA PRO A 374 -32.54 -30.46 -27.01
C PRO A 374 -31.79 -29.99 -28.25
N GLY A 375 -32.05 -30.58 -29.43
CA GLY A 375 -31.43 -30.14 -30.69
C GLY A 375 -31.83 -28.71 -31.05
N ARG A 376 -33.12 -28.37 -30.91
CA ARG A 376 -33.62 -27.03 -31.18
C ARG A 376 -33.06 -25.99 -30.22
N VAL A 377 -32.89 -26.36 -28.94
CA VAL A 377 -32.28 -25.48 -27.94
C VAL A 377 -30.83 -25.17 -28.30
N ARG A 378 -30.04 -26.17 -28.73
CA ARG A 378 -28.65 -25.96 -29.17
C ARG A 378 -28.54 -25.05 -30.38
N GLU A 379 -29.41 -25.24 -31.37
CA GLU A 379 -29.44 -24.38 -32.57
C GLU A 379 -29.60 -22.89 -32.20
N VAL A 380 -30.49 -22.58 -31.24
CA VAL A 380 -30.71 -21.20 -30.79
C VAL A 380 -29.53 -20.67 -29.97
N ILE A 381 -28.93 -21.50 -29.11
CA ILE A 381 -27.74 -21.11 -28.32
C ILE A 381 -26.55 -20.82 -29.25
N GLU A 382 -26.31 -21.68 -30.24
CA GLU A 382 -25.19 -21.56 -31.18
C GLU A 382 -25.34 -20.37 -32.14
N ALA A 383 -26.58 -19.91 -32.38
CA ALA A 383 -26.87 -18.74 -33.21
C ALA A 383 -26.81 -17.41 -32.45
N ALA A 384 -26.67 -17.44 -31.12
CA ALA A 384 -26.78 -16.25 -30.29
C ALA A 384 -25.44 -15.56 -30.05
N ASP A 385 -25.30 -14.31 -30.52
CA ASP A 385 -24.07 -13.52 -30.38
C ASP A 385 -23.67 -13.21 -28.92
N VAL A 386 -24.65 -13.26 -28.00
CA VAL A 386 -24.44 -13.02 -26.57
C VAL A 386 -23.88 -14.23 -25.83
N VAL A 387 -23.88 -15.42 -26.44
CA VAL A 387 -23.35 -16.65 -25.82
C VAL A 387 -21.89 -16.83 -26.23
N GLU A 388 -21.01 -17.05 -25.25
CA GLU A 388 -19.60 -17.33 -25.49
C GLU A 388 -19.30 -18.83 -25.53
N ASP A 389 -19.91 -19.57 -24.61
CA ASP A 389 -19.74 -21.02 -24.46
C ASP A 389 -20.96 -21.63 -23.78
N TYR A 390 -21.22 -22.91 -24.02
CA TYR A 390 -22.32 -23.60 -23.38
C TYR A 390 -22.09 -25.10 -23.20
N ARG A 391 -22.69 -25.65 -22.15
CA ARG A 391 -22.67 -27.08 -21.85
C ARG A 391 -24.03 -27.54 -21.36
N MET A 392 -24.51 -28.66 -21.90
CA MET A 392 -25.65 -29.36 -21.30
C MET A 392 -25.16 -30.21 -20.13
N ILE A 393 -25.67 -29.94 -18.93
CA ILE A 393 -25.20 -30.56 -17.68
C ILE A 393 -26.12 -31.66 -17.17
N ALA A 394 -27.41 -31.62 -17.48
CA ALA A 394 -28.35 -32.65 -17.06
C ALA A 394 -29.56 -32.81 -17.99
N ARG A 395 -30.12 -34.02 -18.01
CA ARG A 395 -31.41 -34.35 -18.62
C ARG A 395 -32.22 -35.17 -17.64
N TYR A 396 -33.41 -34.71 -17.28
CA TYR A 396 -34.30 -35.41 -16.37
C TYR A 396 -35.75 -35.08 -16.69
N ASN A 397 -36.63 -36.10 -16.75
CA ASN A 397 -38.09 -35.94 -16.91
C ASN A 397 -38.56 -34.96 -18.00
N GLY A 398 -37.89 -34.93 -19.16
CA GLY A 398 -38.25 -34.01 -20.26
C GLY A 398 -37.77 -32.56 -20.08
N LYS A 399 -37.00 -32.29 -19.01
CA LYS A 399 -36.29 -31.03 -18.75
C LYS A 399 -34.82 -31.18 -19.09
N TYR A 400 -34.23 -30.08 -19.55
CA TYR A 400 -32.83 -30.00 -19.94
C TYR A 400 -32.18 -28.88 -19.17
N ARG A 401 -31.06 -29.16 -18.51
CA ARG A 401 -30.31 -28.14 -17.79
C ARG A 401 -29.04 -27.80 -18.56
N PHE A 402 -28.84 -26.51 -18.78
CA PHE A 402 -27.70 -25.94 -19.47
C PHE A 402 -26.94 -25.04 -18.52
N GLU A 403 -25.63 -25.04 -18.71
CA GLU A 403 -24.68 -24.07 -18.20
C GLU A 403 -24.27 -23.24 -19.41
N ILE A 404 -24.50 -21.92 -19.37
CA ILE A 404 -24.28 -21.02 -20.51
C ILE A 404 -23.50 -19.81 -20.04
N ARG A 405 -22.38 -19.52 -20.70
CA ARG A 405 -21.61 -18.30 -20.47
C ARG A 405 -22.13 -17.20 -21.37
N VAL A 406 -22.55 -16.10 -20.76
CA VAL A 406 -23.17 -14.97 -21.47
C VAL A 406 -22.27 -13.74 -21.34
N LYS A 407 -22.15 -12.97 -22.43
CA LYS A 407 -21.40 -11.72 -22.49
C LYS A 407 -22.01 -10.65 -21.58
N PRO A 408 -21.21 -9.67 -21.09
CA PRO A 408 -21.66 -8.61 -20.17
C PRO A 408 -22.87 -7.81 -20.64
N SER A 409 -23.13 -7.74 -21.95
CA SER A 409 -24.27 -7.02 -22.53
C SER A 409 -25.65 -7.62 -22.23
N ASP A 410 -25.75 -8.82 -21.62
CA ASP A 410 -27.04 -9.38 -21.22
C ASP A 410 -27.63 -8.67 -19.98
N PHE A 411 -28.95 -8.46 -20.01
CA PHE A 411 -29.70 -7.78 -18.97
C PHE A 411 -29.45 -8.32 -17.54
N LEU A 412 -29.35 -9.65 -17.38
CA LEU A 412 -29.17 -10.23 -16.04
C LEU A 412 -27.80 -9.90 -15.44
N ASN A 413 -26.79 -9.59 -16.26
CA ASN A 413 -25.49 -9.13 -15.77
C ASN A 413 -25.61 -7.75 -15.13
N HIS A 414 -26.28 -6.82 -15.80
CA HIS A 414 -26.49 -5.48 -15.28
C HIS A 414 -27.20 -5.48 -13.92
N VAL A 415 -28.18 -6.37 -13.74
CA VAL A 415 -28.87 -6.55 -12.45
C VAL A 415 -27.91 -7.03 -11.35
N VAL A 416 -27.04 -7.99 -11.67
CA VAL A 416 -26.06 -8.55 -10.71
C VAL A 416 -24.93 -7.57 -10.39
N ASP A 417 -24.53 -6.72 -11.36
CA ASP A 417 -23.47 -5.71 -11.16
C ASP A 417 -23.88 -4.57 -10.25
N VAL A 418 -25.16 -4.18 -10.27
CA VAL A 418 -25.72 -3.22 -9.29
C VAL A 418 -25.84 -3.82 -7.89
N GLY A 419 -25.69 -5.14 -7.77
CA GLY A 419 -25.70 -5.87 -6.50
C GLY A 419 -27.09 -6.30 -6.04
N ALA A 420 -28.07 -6.35 -6.95
CA ALA A 420 -29.36 -6.96 -6.67
C ALA A 420 -29.30 -8.48 -6.80
N VAL A 421 -30.15 -9.15 -6.02
CA VAL A 421 -30.25 -10.61 -6.03
C VAL A 421 -31.39 -11.02 -6.94
N ILE A 422 -31.10 -11.81 -7.98
CA ILE A 422 -32.14 -12.38 -8.84
C ILE A 422 -32.80 -13.54 -8.09
N ARG A 423 -34.06 -13.34 -7.70
CA ARG A 423 -34.88 -14.33 -6.99
C ARG A 423 -35.40 -15.40 -7.94
N THR A 424 -35.97 -14.94 -9.05
CA THR A 424 -36.50 -15.80 -10.10
C THR A 424 -36.38 -15.07 -11.43
N ALA A 425 -35.99 -15.79 -12.48
CA ALA A 425 -36.11 -15.31 -13.86
C ALA A 425 -36.71 -16.44 -14.69
N VAL A 426 -37.90 -16.19 -15.24
CA VAL A 426 -38.69 -17.17 -15.98
C VAL A 426 -39.18 -16.49 -17.25
N ALA A 427 -39.00 -17.17 -18.37
CA ALA A 427 -39.58 -16.79 -19.64
C ALA A 427 -40.41 -17.94 -20.19
N ASP A 428 -41.59 -17.58 -20.65
CA ASP A 428 -42.49 -18.39 -21.45
C ASP A 428 -42.66 -17.67 -22.81
N PRO A 429 -43.21 -18.32 -23.85
CA PRO A 429 -43.27 -17.73 -25.19
C PRO A 429 -43.99 -16.38 -25.28
N ASP A 430 -44.87 -16.10 -24.31
CA ASP A 430 -45.73 -14.93 -24.26
C ASP A 430 -45.44 -14.00 -23.06
N GLU A 431 -44.55 -14.39 -22.14
CA GLU A 431 -44.29 -13.62 -20.91
C GLU A 431 -42.84 -13.75 -20.43
N ASN A 432 -42.16 -12.62 -20.27
CA ASN A 432 -40.82 -12.52 -19.69
C ASN A 432 -40.90 -11.87 -18.32
N ARG A 433 -40.49 -12.58 -17.28
CA ARG A 433 -40.60 -12.11 -15.89
C ARG A 433 -39.31 -12.33 -15.13
N VAL A 434 -38.84 -11.27 -14.48
CA VAL A 434 -37.68 -11.30 -13.58
C VAL A 434 -38.10 -10.69 -12.24
N VAL A 435 -37.78 -11.38 -11.15
CA VAL A 435 -37.98 -10.90 -9.79
C VAL A 435 -36.63 -10.73 -9.14
N ILE A 436 -36.37 -9.53 -8.63
CA ILE A 436 -35.12 -9.14 -8.00
C ILE A 436 -35.36 -8.58 -6.60
N GLU A 437 -34.39 -8.73 -5.73
CA GLU A 437 -34.40 -8.19 -4.37
C GLU A 437 -33.29 -7.13 -4.22
N ALA A 438 -33.65 -5.99 -3.63
CA ALA A 438 -32.74 -4.91 -3.25
C ALA A 438 -32.80 -4.67 -1.72
N ALA A 439 -31.69 -4.21 -1.14
CA ALA A 439 -31.53 -4.03 0.30
C ALA A 439 -32.35 -2.87 0.86
N SER A 440 -32.48 -1.79 0.09
CA SER A 440 -33.15 -0.56 0.50
C SER A 440 -33.84 0.14 -0.67
N ASP A 441 -34.66 1.14 -0.35
CA ASP A 441 -35.24 2.03 -1.36
C ASP A 441 -34.19 2.96 -2.01
N ASP A 442 -33.02 3.16 -1.40
CA ASP A 442 -31.93 3.94 -2.02
C ASP A 442 -31.19 3.11 -3.09
N ASP A 443 -30.98 1.81 -2.84
CA ASP A 443 -30.43 0.87 -3.83
C ASP A 443 -31.38 0.68 -5.04
N LEU A 444 -32.68 0.95 -4.84
CA LEU A 444 -33.71 0.84 -5.86
C LEU A 444 -33.56 1.89 -6.95
N ASP A 445 -33.33 3.14 -6.59
CA ASP A 445 -33.29 4.23 -7.57
C ASP A 445 -32.10 4.05 -8.52
N GLU A 446 -30.93 3.68 -7.98
CA GLU A 446 -29.74 3.30 -8.77
C GLU A 446 -30.04 2.14 -9.73
N LEU A 447 -30.73 1.11 -9.23
CA LEU A 447 -31.09 -0.05 -10.02
C LEU A 447 -32.12 0.25 -11.12
N VAL A 448 -33.14 1.05 -10.82
CA VAL A 448 -34.16 1.45 -11.81
C VAL A 448 -33.54 2.30 -12.90
N ASP A 449 -32.61 3.20 -12.56
CA ASP A 449 -31.92 4.04 -13.54
C ASP A 449 -30.99 3.22 -14.45
N VAL A 450 -30.25 2.26 -13.90
CA VAL A 450 -29.42 1.34 -14.70
C VAL A 450 -30.26 0.50 -15.66
N ILE A 451 -31.39 -0.05 -15.17
CA ILE A 451 -32.32 -0.83 -16.00
C ILE A 451 -32.90 0.03 -17.13
N ARG A 452 -33.33 1.26 -16.83
CA ARG A 452 -33.86 2.17 -17.85
C ARG A 452 -32.82 2.58 -18.89
N ALA A 453 -31.58 2.79 -18.47
CA ALA A 453 -30.50 3.23 -19.35
C ALA A 453 -30.04 2.12 -20.32
N HIS A 454 -29.92 0.88 -19.83
CA HIS A 454 -29.32 -0.22 -20.60
C HIS A 454 -30.35 -1.18 -21.20
N SER A 455 -31.60 -1.16 -20.73
CA SER A 455 -32.62 -2.13 -21.11
C SER A 455 -34.03 -1.54 -21.03
N PRO A 456 -34.37 -0.56 -21.91
CA PRO A 456 -35.63 0.19 -21.88
C PRO A 456 -36.87 -0.68 -22.05
N ASP A 457 -36.72 -1.89 -22.61
CA ASP A 457 -37.81 -2.84 -22.83
C ASP A 457 -38.32 -3.50 -21.55
N TRP A 458 -37.55 -3.42 -20.45
CA TRP A 458 -37.97 -3.91 -19.14
C TRP A 458 -38.71 -2.82 -18.36
N THR A 459 -39.93 -3.15 -17.96
CA THR A 459 -40.79 -2.26 -17.17
C THR A 459 -41.00 -2.84 -15.77
N LEU A 460 -41.04 -1.95 -14.78
CA LEU A 460 -41.39 -2.31 -13.41
C LEU A 460 -42.89 -2.62 -13.35
N ALA A 461 -43.24 -3.91 -13.24
CA ALA A 461 -44.60 -4.37 -13.13
C ALA A 461 -45.13 -4.32 -11.69
N ARG A 462 -44.27 -4.59 -10.72
CA ARG A 462 -44.64 -4.58 -9.30
C ARG A 462 -43.45 -4.20 -8.42
N LYS A 463 -43.70 -3.39 -7.39
CA LYS A 463 -42.78 -3.14 -6.27
C LYS A 463 -43.46 -3.57 -4.99
N ARG A 464 -42.77 -4.32 -4.14
CA ARG A 464 -43.29 -4.71 -2.83
C ARG A 464 -42.15 -4.80 -1.81
N THR A 465 -42.34 -4.20 -0.66
CA THR A 465 -41.52 -4.50 0.52
C THR A 465 -41.96 -5.84 1.10
N VAL A 466 -41.04 -6.79 1.18
CA VAL A 466 -41.29 -8.16 1.64
C VAL A 466 -40.43 -8.42 2.86
N ASP A 467 -41.07 -8.87 3.95
CA ASP A 467 -40.35 -9.42 5.10
C ASP A 467 -39.64 -10.69 4.61
N ARG A 468 -38.31 -10.71 4.72
CA ARG A 468 -37.56 -11.89 4.32
C ARG A 468 -38.03 -13.07 5.18
N PRO A 469 -38.29 -14.27 4.64
CA PRO A 469 -38.53 -15.42 5.50
C PRO A 469 -37.27 -15.73 6.33
N VAL A 470 -37.22 -15.20 7.55
CA VAL A 470 -36.13 -15.15 8.55
C VAL A 470 -35.53 -16.52 8.96
N ARG A 471 -35.88 -17.64 8.34
CA ARG A 471 -35.61 -18.95 8.98
C ARG A 471 -34.36 -19.72 8.54
N THR A 472 -33.69 -19.38 7.44
CA THR A 472 -32.56 -20.18 6.93
C THR A 472 -31.19 -19.55 7.20
N THR A 473 -30.96 -18.26 6.95
CA THR A 473 -29.61 -17.67 6.99
C THR A 473 -29.10 -17.32 8.39
N GLU A 474 -29.90 -16.64 9.23
CA GLU A 474 -29.54 -16.40 10.64
C GLU A 474 -29.41 -17.73 11.40
N ARG A 475 -30.30 -18.69 11.11
CA ARG A 475 -30.22 -20.04 11.66
C ARG A 475 -29.00 -20.81 11.15
N MET A 476 -28.58 -20.59 9.90
CA MET A 476 -27.37 -21.19 9.32
C MET A 476 -26.12 -20.63 9.98
N GLY A 477 -26.02 -19.31 10.14
CA GLY A 477 -24.92 -18.62 10.82
C GLY A 477 -24.82 -19.00 12.29
N GLN A 478 -25.90 -18.83 13.06
CA GLN A 478 -25.94 -19.16 14.49
C GLN A 478 -25.66 -20.65 14.76
N ARG A 479 -26.30 -21.58 14.03
CA ARG A 479 -26.00 -23.02 14.19
C ARG A 479 -24.57 -23.38 13.83
N LEU A 480 -23.99 -22.68 12.86
CA LEU A 480 -22.63 -22.96 12.42
C LEU A 480 -21.62 -22.44 13.45
N GLU A 481 -21.82 -21.24 13.99
CA GLU A 481 -20.99 -20.67 15.06
C GLU A 481 -21.07 -21.53 16.33
N GLU A 482 -22.24 -22.04 16.69
CA GLU A 482 -22.40 -22.99 17.81
C GLU A 482 -21.72 -24.35 17.56
N ARG A 483 -21.62 -24.78 16.30
CA ARG A 483 -21.01 -26.07 15.93
C ARG A 483 -19.50 -25.99 15.78
N LEU A 484 -18.94 -24.86 15.35
CA LEU A 484 -17.50 -24.69 15.15
C LEU A 484 -16.79 -24.42 16.48
N THR A 485 -15.61 -25.02 16.67
CA THR A 485 -14.75 -24.59 17.78
C THR A 485 -14.02 -23.30 17.39
N GLU A 486 -13.62 -22.49 18.38
CA GLU A 486 -12.85 -21.27 18.15
C GLU A 486 -11.62 -21.52 17.25
N LYS A 487 -10.87 -22.60 17.52
CA LYS A 487 -9.71 -23.00 16.70
C LYS A 487 -10.08 -23.37 15.26
N GLN A 488 -11.24 -23.97 15.03
CA GLN A 488 -11.73 -24.32 13.69
C GLN A 488 -12.17 -23.08 12.92
N LEU A 489 -12.87 -22.16 13.58
CA LEU A 489 -13.30 -20.90 12.98
C LEU A 489 -12.09 -20.02 12.62
N THR A 490 -11.12 -19.89 13.53
CA THR A 490 -9.88 -19.15 13.29
C THR A 490 -9.06 -19.74 12.15
N ALA A 491 -8.90 -21.08 12.11
CA ALA A 491 -8.23 -21.76 11.01
C ALA A 491 -8.92 -21.52 9.66
N LEU A 492 -10.24 -21.67 9.62
CA LEU A 492 -11.06 -21.50 8.41
C LEU A 492 -10.98 -20.07 7.87
N ARG A 493 -11.12 -19.05 8.74
CA ARG A 493 -11.03 -17.64 8.36
C ARG A 493 -9.63 -17.29 7.86
N THR A 494 -8.59 -17.71 8.58
CA THR A 494 -7.20 -17.42 8.19
C THR A 494 -6.84 -18.06 6.86
N ALA A 495 -7.23 -19.33 6.63
CA ALA A 495 -7.06 -19.99 5.35
C ALA A 495 -7.80 -19.26 4.22
N TYR A 496 -9.05 -18.85 4.46
CA TYR A 496 -9.83 -18.07 3.49
C TYR A 496 -9.15 -16.75 3.14
N PHE A 497 -8.73 -15.95 4.13
CA PHE A 497 -8.09 -14.65 3.89
C PHE A 497 -6.69 -14.75 3.28
N ALA A 498 -5.96 -15.81 3.57
CA ALA A 498 -4.69 -16.10 2.92
C ALA A 498 -4.85 -16.60 1.46
N GLY A 499 -6.08 -16.75 0.96
CA GLY A 499 -6.34 -17.26 -0.38
C GLY A 499 -5.93 -18.72 -0.55
N TYR A 500 -6.02 -19.52 0.52
CA TYR A 500 -5.80 -20.98 0.51
C TYR A 500 -6.80 -21.70 -0.40
N TYR A 501 -8.01 -21.17 -0.51
CA TYR A 501 -9.10 -21.71 -1.33
C TYR A 501 -9.16 -21.11 -2.75
N ASP A 502 -8.33 -20.12 -3.06
CA ASP A 502 -8.29 -19.48 -4.37
C ASP A 502 -7.67 -20.39 -5.44
N PHE A 503 -7.99 -20.15 -6.71
CA PHE A 503 -7.26 -20.74 -7.84
C PHE A 503 -6.72 -19.67 -8.78
N PRO A 504 -5.38 -19.57 -8.99
CA PRO A 504 -4.34 -20.31 -8.27
C PRO A 504 -4.27 -19.91 -6.79
N ARG A 505 -3.86 -20.84 -5.92
CA ARG A 505 -3.75 -20.57 -4.47
C ARG A 505 -2.74 -19.46 -4.22
N LYS A 506 -3.13 -18.47 -3.41
CA LYS A 506 -2.23 -17.37 -2.99
C LYS A 506 -1.33 -17.77 -1.83
N SER A 507 -1.82 -18.62 -0.94
CA SER A 507 -1.03 -19.22 0.14
C SER A 507 -1.24 -20.72 0.24
N THR A 508 -0.16 -21.41 0.58
CA THR A 508 -0.16 -22.85 0.84
C THR A 508 -0.67 -23.13 2.26
N GLY A 509 -1.13 -24.36 2.51
CA GLY A 509 -1.50 -24.76 3.87
C GLY A 509 -0.32 -24.76 4.85
N GLN A 510 0.92 -24.75 4.38
CA GLN A 510 2.10 -24.62 5.24
C GLN A 510 2.32 -23.18 5.69
N GLU A 511 2.10 -22.21 4.80
CA GLU A 511 2.17 -20.78 5.11
C GLU A 511 1.06 -20.39 6.10
N VAL A 512 -0.18 -20.79 5.82
CA VAL A 512 -1.32 -20.55 6.73
C VAL A 512 -1.10 -21.20 8.11
N ALA A 513 -0.44 -22.36 8.16
CA ALA A 513 -0.14 -23.01 9.43
C ALA A 513 0.95 -22.27 10.21
N ALA A 514 1.93 -21.69 9.51
CA ALA A 514 2.98 -20.89 10.10
C ALA A 514 2.41 -19.60 10.74
N ASP A 515 1.49 -18.93 10.04
CA ASP A 515 0.79 -17.73 10.52
C ASP A 515 -0.03 -18.00 11.79
N LEU A 516 -0.57 -19.21 11.91
CA LEU A 516 -1.33 -19.65 13.09
C LEU A 516 -0.46 -20.28 14.18
N HIS A 517 0.86 -20.34 13.98
CA HIS A 517 1.81 -21.00 14.89
C HIS A 517 1.41 -22.45 15.24
N ILE A 518 0.88 -23.19 14.26
CA ILE A 518 0.50 -24.61 14.40
C ILE A 518 1.19 -25.45 13.31
N SER A 519 1.14 -26.78 13.46
CA SER A 519 1.64 -27.66 12.40
C SER A 519 0.69 -27.69 11.20
N GLY A 520 1.20 -27.89 9.99
CA GLY A 520 0.37 -28.07 8.79
C GLY A 520 -0.64 -29.22 8.92
N SER A 521 -0.29 -30.28 9.67
CA SER A 521 -1.21 -31.38 9.97
C SER A 521 -2.37 -30.96 10.87
N THR A 522 -2.11 -30.07 11.84
CA THR A 522 -3.10 -29.51 12.76
C THR A 522 -4.03 -28.55 12.03
N LEU A 523 -3.49 -27.70 11.14
CA LEU A 523 -4.30 -26.85 10.28
C LEU A 523 -5.25 -27.69 9.43
N PHE A 524 -4.73 -28.70 8.73
CA PHE A 524 -5.54 -29.57 7.88
C PHE A 524 -6.69 -30.25 8.64
N GLN A 525 -6.43 -30.73 9.87
CA GLN A 525 -7.48 -31.31 10.73
C GLN A 525 -8.55 -30.28 11.12
N HIS A 526 -8.16 -29.04 11.44
CA HIS A 526 -9.11 -27.99 11.77
C HIS A 526 -9.96 -27.58 10.57
N LEU A 527 -9.36 -27.42 9.39
CA LEU A 527 -10.06 -27.09 8.15
C LEU A 527 -11.03 -28.20 7.74
N GLN A 528 -10.57 -29.45 7.69
CA GLN A 528 -11.43 -30.58 7.31
C GLN A 528 -12.62 -30.75 8.27
N ALA A 529 -12.41 -30.54 9.58
CA ALA A 529 -13.48 -30.60 10.56
C ALA A 529 -14.46 -29.42 10.44
N ALA A 530 -13.98 -28.23 10.09
CA ALA A 530 -14.81 -27.05 9.86
C ALA A 530 -15.65 -27.18 8.58
N GLU A 531 -15.01 -27.59 7.48
CA GLU A 531 -15.66 -27.86 6.18
C GLU A 531 -16.73 -28.94 6.30
N ARG A 532 -16.47 -30.02 7.05
CA ARG A 532 -17.49 -31.06 7.28
C ARG A 532 -18.71 -30.48 8.01
N LYS A 533 -18.51 -29.67 9.06
CA LYS A 533 -19.60 -29.04 9.82
C LYS A 533 -20.38 -28.03 8.98
N LEU A 534 -19.69 -27.29 8.11
CA LEU A 534 -20.30 -26.43 7.10
C LEU A 534 -21.23 -27.21 6.16
N ILE A 535 -20.73 -28.30 5.59
CA ILE A 535 -21.47 -29.16 4.66
C ILE A 535 -22.66 -29.82 5.36
N GLU A 536 -22.47 -30.37 6.56
CA GLU A 536 -23.55 -30.95 7.36
C GLU A 536 -24.65 -29.92 7.64
N ASN A 537 -24.27 -28.72 8.09
CA ASN A 537 -25.23 -27.65 8.38
C ASN A 537 -26.03 -27.23 7.13
N TYR A 538 -25.38 -27.16 5.97
CA TYR A 538 -26.05 -26.85 4.71
C TYR A 538 -27.01 -27.96 4.25
N LEU A 539 -26.60 -29.23 4.35
CA LEU A 539 -27.44 -30.38 3.98
C LEU A 539 -28.61 -30.59 4.94
N ASP A 540 -28.42 -30.32 6.23
CA ASP A 540 -29.49 -30.36 7.25
C ASP A 540 -30.58 -29.32 6.90
N LEU A 541 -30.18 -28.11 6.48
CA LEU A 541 -31.11 -27.05 6.08
C LEU A 541 -31.89 -27.40 4.81
N LEU A 542 -31.28 -28.08 3.84
CA LEU A 542 -31.95 -28.54 2.62
C LEU A 542 -32.95 -29.69 2.88
N SER A 543 -32.80 -30.41 3.99
CA SER A 543 -33.62 -31.56 4.35
C SER A 543 -34.84 -31.21 5.21
N GLU A 544 -34.97 -29.95 5.65
CA GLU A 544 -36.13 -29.49 6.42
C GLU A 544 -37.35 -29.34 5.49
N PRO A 545 -38.50 -29.99 5.78
CA PRO A 545 -39.69 -29.83 4.95
C PRO A 545 -40.15 -28.37 4.98
N SER A 546 -40.29 -27.77 3.80
CA SER A 546 -40.88 -26.44 3.65
C SER A 546 -42.23 -26.40 4.35
N PRO A 547 -42.50 -25.44 5.26
CA PRO A 547 -43.82 -25.30 5.84
C PRO A 547 -44.79 -25.00 4.69
N SER A 548 -45.75 -25.90 4.50
CA SER A 548 -46.81 -25.77 3.50
C SER A 548 -47.46 -24.38 3.59
N ARG A 549 -47.39 -23.61 2.52
CA ARG A 549 -48.28 -22.47 2.27
C ARG A 549 -48.77 -22.52 0.84
#